data_AF-A0A0G1AS23-F1
#
_entry.id   AF-A0A0G1AS23-F1
#
_cell.length_a   1.000
_cell.length_b   1.000
_cell.length_c   1.000
_cell.angle_alpha   90.00
_cell.angle_beta   90.00
_cell.angle_gamma   90.00
#
_symmetry.space_group_name_H-M   'P 1'
#
loop_
_entity.id
_entity.type
_entity.pdbx_description
1 polymer ?
#
loop_
_entity_poly.entity_id
_entity_poly.type
_entity_poly.pdbx_seq_one_letter_code
_entity_poly.pdbx_strand_id
1 'polypeptide(L)'
;MSQKWQKIIGVVIFGVFFGLLEAIVVVYLREVLSVTNPENTVISPDNIAFSLGLIAFLKPSASLLIISSERLLTLELWREASTIIMLITLAWVTGKYLLEKLAYFFLAFAVWDICYYIFLYFLTGRPGGLSDSDIFFLIPVAWVGPVITPVAISSLLIVLAFFLLLRMIPGPGEGGLA
;
A
#
# COMPACT_ATOMS: atom_id res chain seq x y z
N MET A 1 -20.75 4.95 -21.00
CA MET A 1 -19.74 5.46 -20.04
C MET A 1 -18.49 5.86 -20.82
N SER A 2 -17.86 7.00 -20.56
CA SER A 2 -16.66 7.40 -21.32
C SER A 2 -15.49 6.44 -21.04
N GLN A 3 -14.58 6.23 -22.01
CA GLN A 3 -13.40 5.38 -21.83
C GLN A 3 -12.56 5.78 -20.60
N LYS A 4 -12.55 7.07 -20.26
CA LYS A 4 -11.92 7.61 -19.06
C LYS A 4 -12.48 6.97 -17.78
N TRP A 5 -13.80 7.01 -17.62
CA TRP A 5 -14.45 6.44 -16.43
C TRP A 5 -14.29 4.91 -16.37
N GLN A 6 -14.24 4.23 -17.51
CA GLN A 6 -13.94 2.80 -17.57
C GLN A 6 -12.55 2.48 -16.99
N LYS A 7 -11.52 3.25 -17.34
CA LYS A 7 -10.17 3.09 -16.79
C LYS A 7 -10.13 3.35 -15.29
N ILE A 8 -10.72 4.47 -14.84
CA ILE A 8 -10.75 4.83 -13.41
C ILE A 8 -11.45 3.73 -12.60
N ILE A 9 -12.63 3.31 -13.03
CA ILE A 9 -13.39 2.25 -12.36
C ILE A 9 -12.60 0.94 -12.37
N GLY A 10 -11.97 0.58 -13.50
CA GLY A 10 -11.13 -0.62 -13.58
C GLY A 10 -9.96 -0.61 -12.61
N VAL A 11 -9.27 0.53 -12.49
CA VAL A 11 -8.14 0.70 -11.55
C VAL A 11 -8.62 0.65 -10.09
N VAL A 12 -9.76 1.26 -9.77
CA VAL A 12 -10.34 1.19 -8.43
C VAL A 12 -10.74 -0.23 -8.08
N ILE A 13 -11.45 -0.94 -8.97
CA ILE A 13 -11.83 -2.34 -8.77
C ILE A 13 -10.58 -3.20 -8.56
N PHE A 14 -9.55 -3.04 -9.40
CA PHE A 14 -8.28 -3.74 -9.23
C PHE A 14 -7.68 -3.46 -7.85
N GLY A 15 -7.56 -2.19 -7.45
CA GLY A 15 -7.00 -1.81 -6.14
C GLY A 15 -7.74 -2.44 -4.98
N VAL A 16 -9.08 -2.43 -5.00
CA VAL A 16 -9.92 -3.05 -3.97
C VAL A 16 -9.63 -4.54 -3.84
N PHE A 17 -9.76 -5.31 -4.93
CA PHE A 17 -9.57 -6.77 -4.86
C PHE A 17 -8.11 -7.16 -4.64
N PHE A 18 -7.17 -6.35 -5.10
CA PHE A 18 -5.76 -6.57 -4.82
C PHE A 18 -5.45 -6.34 -3.34
N GLY A 19 -6.07 -5.33 -2.71
CA GLY A 19 -5.97 -5.10 -1.26
C GLY A 19 -6.54 -6.27 -0.46
N LEU A 20 -7.64 -6.89 -0.92
CA LEU A 20 -8.18 -8.11 -0.32
C LEU A 20 -7.18 -9.27 -0.43
N LEU A 21 -6.59 -9.48 -1.61
CA LEU A 21 -5.61 -10.55 -1.83
C LEU A 21 -4.41 -10.40 -0.89
N GLU A 22 -3.87 -9.19 -0.76
CA GLU A 22 -2.76 -8.93 0.15
C GLU A 22 -3.16 -9.17 1.61
N ALA A 23 -4.34 -8.69 2.04
CA ALA A 23 -4.82 -8.93 3.39
C ALA A 23 -4.95 -10.43 3.69
N ILE A 24 -5.49 -11.21 2.75
CA ILE A 24 -5.58 -12.67 2.87
C ILE A 24 -4.19 -13.30 3.00
N VAL A 25 -3.24 -12.93 2.14
CA VAL A 25 -1.87 -13.48 2.19
C VAL A 25 -1.21 -13.17 3.54
N VAL A 26 -1.34 -11.94 4.03
CA VAL A 26 -0.82 -11.54 5.34
C VAL A 26 -1.46 -12.34 6.48
N VAL A 27 -2.77 -12.58 6.44
CA VAL A 27 -3.47 -13.43 7.41
C VAL A 27 -2.93 -14.86 7.39
N TYR A 28 -2.80 -15.46 6.20
CA TYR A 28 -2.22 -16.80 6.07
C TYR A 28 -0.81 -16.88 6.62
N LEU A 29 0.03 -15.89 6.31
CA LEU A 29 1.41 -15.85 6.80
C LEU A 29 1.44 -15.74 8.33
N ARG A 30 0.59 -14.90 8.94
CA ARG A 30 0.46 -14.79 10.40
C ARG A 30 0.00 -16.09 11.07
N GLU A 31 -0.96 -16.78 10.47
CA GLU A 31 -1.51 -18.04 10.99
C GLU A 31 -0.47 -19.16 10.91
N VAL A 32 0.19 -19.33 9.76
CA VAL A 32 1.27 -20.32 9.55
C VAL A 32 2.42 -20.10 10.54
N LEU A 33 2.64 -18.86 10.96
CA LEU A 33 3.71 -18.48 11.90
C LEU A 33 3.37 -18.72 13.38
N SER A 34 2.13 -19.10 13.74
CA SER A 34 1.68 -19.19 15.15
C SER A 34 2.00 -17.93 15.96
N VAL A 35 2.06 -16.76 15.30
CA VAL A 35 2.34 -15.47 15.95
C VAL A 35 1.11 -15.09 16.73
N THR A 36 1.05 -15.61 17.96
CA THR A 36 -0.10 -15.49 18.85
C THR A 36 -0.17 -14.12 19.52
N ASN A 37 0.89 -13.31 19.47
CA ASN A 37 0.86 -11.89 19.84
C ASN A 37 2.09 -11.13 19.31
N PRO A 38 1.94 -10.26 18.30
CA PRO A 38 2.99 -9.31 17.91
C PRO A 38 3.23 -8.21 18.96
N GLU A 39 2.48 -8.19 20.05
CA GLU A 39 2.59 -7.18 21.12
C GLU A 39 3.86 -7.34 21.99
N ASN A 40 4.55 -8.48 21.89
CA ASN A 40 5.79 -8.76 22.63
C ASN A 40 7.08 -8.54 21.83
N THR A 41 7.03 -8.09 20.56
CA THR A 41 8.23 -7.57 19.90
C THR A 41 8.54 -6.20 20.48
N VAL A 42 9.25 -6.21 21.61
CA VAL A 42 9.84 -5.01 22.21
C VAL A 42 10.72 -4.37 21.14
N ILE A 43 10.22 -3.31 20.49
CA ILE A 43 11.01 -2.47 19.62
C ILE A 43 11.96 -1.69 20.54
N SER A 44 13.11 -2.30 20.86
CA SER A 44 14.17 -1.62 21.60
C SER A 44 14.58 -0.35 20.84
N PRO A 45 14.79 0.79 21.51
CA PRO A 45 15.21 2.05 20.87
C PRO A 45 16.45 1.90 19.96
N ASP A 46 17.31 0.93 20.26
CA ASP A 46 18.55 0.64 19.52
C ASP A 46 18.32 0.13 18.08
N ASN A 47 17.12 -0.38 17.80
CA ASN A 47 16.71 -0.94 16.52
C ASN A 47 16.15 0.11 15.55
N ILE A 48 15.94 1.34 16.01
CA ILE A 48 15.45 2.45 15.20
C ILE A 48 16.65 3.05 14.43
N ALA A 49 16.57 3.02 13.10
CA ALA A 49 17.53 3.67 12.22
C ALA A 49 17.26 5.18 12.16
N PHE A 50 16.00 5.57 12.02
CA PHE A 50 15.57 6.95 11.89
C PHE A 50 14.12 7.11 12.35
N SER A 51 13.74 8.24 12.94
CA SER A 51 12.36 8.52 13.35
C SER A 51 11.93 9.91 12.92
N LEU A 52 10.78 10.00 12.27
CA LEU A 52 10.12 11.23 11.82
C LEU A 52 8.94 11.62 12.74
N GLY A 53 8.99 11.20 14.01
CA GLY A 53 7.93 11.44 15.00
C GLY A 53 6.76 10.46 14.86
N LEU A 54 6.10 10.41 13.70
CA LEU A 54 4.99 9.49 13.42
C LEU A 54 5.43 8.17 12.78
N ILE A 55 6.52 8.19 12.02
CA ILE A 55 7.05 7.01 11.32
C ILE A 55 8.44 6.72 11.86
N ALA A 56 8.66 5.48 12.32
CA ALA A 56 9.96 4.94 12.67
C ALA A 56 10.44 3.99 11.58
N PHE A 57 11.68 4.18 11.15
CA PHE A 57 12.38 3.30 10.22
C PHE A 57 13.30 2.40 11.02
N LEU A 58 13.11 1.09 10.91
CA LEU A 58 13.92 0.11 11.63
C LEU A 58 15.14 -0.31 10.82
N LYS A 59 16.21 -0.70 11.53
CA LYS A 59 17.39 -1.30 10.88
C LYS A 59 17.04 -2.66 10.26
N PRO A 60 17.69 -3.07 9.16
CA PRO A 60 17.44 -4.37 8.55
C PRO A 60 17.59 -5.58 9.50
N SER A 61 18.48 -5.47 10.50
CA SER A 61 18.67 -6.50 11.54
C SER A 61 17.46 -6.68 12.45
N ALA A 62 16.60 -5.66 12.59
CA ALA A 62 15.40 -5.72 13.40
C ALA A 62 14.23 -6.41 12.67
N SER A 63 14.27 -6.48 11.34
CA SER A 63 13.26 -7.20 10.54
C SER A 63 13.21 -8.70 10.86
N LEU A 64 14.34 -9.28 11.29
CA LEU A 64 14.44 -10.67 11.78
C LEU A 64 13.84 -10.88 13.18
N LEU A 65 13.68 -9.81 13.97
CA LEU A 65 12.98 -9.87 15.26
C LEU A 65 11.46 -9.94 15.06
N ILE A 66 10.97 -9.43 13.92
CA ILE A 66 9.55 -9.43 13.55
C ILE A 66 9.17 -10.77 12.92
N ILE A 67 10.06 -11.33 12.08
CA ILE A 67 9.86 -12.63 11.43
C ILE A 67 11.04 -13.54 11.79
N SER A 68 10.78 -14.49 12.69
CA SER A 68 11.79 -15.40 13.25
C SER A 68 12.45 -16.36 12.23
N SER A 69 12.04 -16.32 10.96
CA SER A 69 12.59 -17.13 9.87
C SER A 69 13.07 -16.26 8.70
N GLU A 70 14.38 -16.32 8.40
CA GLU A 70 14.98 -15.60 7.27
C GLU A 70 14.31 -15.89 5.92
N ARG A 71 13.88 -17.14 5.73
CA ARG A 71 13.18 -17.57 4.52
C ARG A 71 11.84 -16.85 4.35
N LEU A 72 11.11 -16.63 5.44
CA LEU A 72 9.80 -15.97 5.40
C LEU A 72 9.94 -14.47 5.25
N LEU A 73 10.96 -13.86 5.89
CA LEU A 73 11.28 -12.45 5.64
C LEU A 73 11.59 -12.22 4.16
N THR A 74 12.33 -13.14 3.53
CA THR A 74 12.62 -13.07 2.10
C THR A 74 11.34 -13.18 1.26
N LEU A 75 10.39 -14.05 1.64
CA LEU A 75 9.11 -14.18 0.94
C LEU A 75 8.22 -12.94 1.09
N GLU A 76 8.18 -12.31 2.27
CA GLU A 76 7.48 -11.04 2.48
C GLU A 76 8.09 -9.91 1.64
N LEU A 77 9.42 -9.81 1.59
CA LEU A 77 10.11 -8.86 0.72
C LEU A 77 9.77 -9.10 -0.76
N TRP A 78 9.77 -10.36 -1.22
CA TRP A 78 9.40 -10.67 -2.60
C TRP A 78 7.92 -10.37 -2.89
N ARG A 79 7.03 -10.60 -1.93
CA ARG A 79 5.61 -10.25 -2.04
C ARG A 79 5.46 -8.74 -2.21
N GLU A 80 6.00 -7.95 -1.28
CA GLU A 80 5.95 -6.47 -1.34
C GLU A 80 6.56 -5.90 -2.62
N ALA A 81 7.71 -6.44 -3.06
CA ALA A 81 8.31 -6.04 -4.33
C ALA A 81 7.38 -6.35 -5.52
N SER A 82 6.73 -7.52 -5.50
CA SER A 82 5.77 -7.92 -6.53
C SER A 82 4.55 -7.00 -6.54
N THR A 83 4.03 -6.62 -5.37
CA THR A 83 2.93 -5.65 -5.22
C THR A 83 3.26 -4.32 -5.88
N ILE A 84 4.43 -3.75 -5.58
CA ILE A 84 4.87 -2.48 -6.18
C ILE A 84 4.99 -2.61 -7.71
N ILE A 85 5.63 -3.68 -8.20
CA ILE A 85 5.80 -3.91 -9.64
C ILE A 85 4.44 -4.04 -10.33
N MET A 86 3.49 -4.78 -9.77
CA MET A 86 2.14 -4.94 -10.31
C MET A 86 1.40 -3.60 -10.42
N LEU A 87 1.48 -2.76 -9.39
CA LEU A 87 0.87 -1.43 -9.39
C LEU A 87 1.50 -0.51 -10.44
N ILE A 88 2.84 -0.54 -10.56
CA ILE A 88 3.57 0.21 -11.60
C ILE A 88 3.17 -0.28 -13.00
N THR A 89 3.07 -1.60 -13.22
CA THR A 89 2.67 -2.17 -14.51
C THR A 89 1.24 -1.79 -14.88
N LEU A 90 0.30 -1.86 -13.93
CA LEU A 90 -1.09 -1.45 -14.16
C LEU A 90 -1.14 0.03 -14.59
N ALA A 91 -0.45 0.90 -13.87
CA ALA A 91 -0.37 2.31 -14.17
C ALA A 91 0.25 2.58 -15.56
N TRP A 92 1.33 1.85 -15.88
CA TRP A 92 2.05 1.96 -17.14
C TRP A 92 1.18 1.59 -18.35
N VAL A 93 0.39 0.52 -18.24
CA VAL A 93 -0.49 0.04 -19.31
C VAL A 93 -1.76 0.90 -19.42
N THR A 94 -2.21 1.51 -18.33
CA THR A 94 -3.46 2.29 -18.30
C THR A 94 -3.27 3.73 -18.80
N GLY A 95 -2.19 4.40 -18.40
CA GLY A 95 -1.92 5.81 -18.73
C GLY A 95 -1.17 6.01 -20.04
N LYS A 96 -1.51 7.07 -20.79
CA LYS A 96 -0.80 7.43 -22.04
C LYS A 96 0.47 8.21 -21.77
N TYR A 97 0.36 9.26 -20.94
CA TYR A 97 1.47 10.16 -20.60
C TYR A 97 2.04 9.86 -19.21
N LEU A 98 3.27 10.31 -18.93
CA LEU A 98 3.92 10.05 -17.65
C LEU A 98 3.10 10.52 -16.44
N LEU A 99 2.49 11.71 -16.52
CA LEU A 99 1.64 12.24 -15.44
C LEU A 99 0.32 11.47 -15.30
N GLU A 100 -0.24 10.97 -16.42
CA GLU A 100 -1.44 10.12 -16.38
C GLU A 100 -1.11 8.74 -15.76
N LYS A 101 0.03 8.16 -16.13
CA LYS A 101 0.56 6.93 -15.52
C LYS A 101 0.77 7.13 -14.01
N LEU A 102 1.41 8.23 -13.61
CA LEU A 102 1.62 8.55 -12.20
C LEU A 102 0.29 8.72 -11.44
N ALA A 103 -0.70 9.36 -12.06
CA ALA A 103 -2.02 9.51 -11.44
C ALA A 103 -2.75 8.18 -11.28
N TYR A 104 -2.70 7.27 -12.27
CA TYR A 104 -3.25 5.92 -12.10
C TYR A 104 -2.46 5.09 -11.08
N PHE A 105 -1.14 5.27 -10.98
CA PHE A 105 -0.34 4.63 -9.94
C PHE A 105 -0.79 5.09 -8.55
N PHE A 106 -0.91 6.40 -8.31
CA PHE A 106 -1.39 6.94 -7.04
C PHE A 106 -2.80 6.46 -6.70
N LEU A 107 -3.69 6.43 -7.68
CA LEU A 107 -5.04 5.91 -7.47
C LEU A 107 -5.02 4.43 -7.08
N ALA A 108 -4.31 3.59 -7.83
CA ALA A 108 -4.22 2.16 -7.57
C ALA A 108 -3.58 1.88 -6.20
N PHE A 109 -2.44 2.52 -5.92
CA PHE A 109 -1.69 2.38 -4.69
C PHE A 109 -2.52 2.79 -3.47
N ALA A 110 -3.18 3.95 -3.51
CA ALA A 110 -3.93 4.45 -2.38
C ALA A 110 -5.22 3.65 -2.11
N VAL A 111 -5.92 3.22 -3.17
CA VAL A 111 -7.10 2.36 -3.02
C VAL A 111 -6.70 0.99 -2.46
N TRP A 112 -5.63 0.40 -3.00
CA TRP A 112 -5.06 -0.85 -2.51
C TRP A 112 -4.72 -0.78 -1.02
N ASP A 113 -4.00 0.27 -0.60
CA ASP A 113 -3.54 0.46 0.78
C ASP A 113 -4.70 0.63 1.76
N ILE A 114 -5.68 1.48 1.45
CA ILE A 114 -6.87 1.66 2.30
C ILE A 114 -7.69 0.37 2.37
N CYS A 115 -7.90 -0.29 1.24
CA CYS A 115 -8.67 -1.54 1.20
C CYS A 115 -7.98 -2.68 1.95
N TYR A 116 -6.64 -2.74 1.92
CA TYR A 116 -5.87 -3.68 2.73
C TYR A 116 -6.24 -3.57 4.22
N TYR A 117 -6.26 -2.37 4.80
CA TYR A 117 -6.65 -2.18 6.20
C TYR A 117 -8.11 -2.54 6.47
N ILE A 118 -9.02 -2.18 5.56
CA ILE A 118 -10.44 -2.52 5.69
C ILE A 118 -10.63 -4.04 5.73
N PHE A 119 -10.02 -4.77 4.80
CA PHE A 119 -10.13 -6.22 4.75
C PHE A 119 -9.39 -6.89 5.90
N LEU A 120 -8.23 -6.38 6.30
CA LEU A 120 -7.50 -6.87 7.47
C LEU A 120 -8.36 -6.77 8.74
N TYR A 121 -9.08 -5.66 8.91
CA TYR A 121 -10.03 -5.48 10.01
C TYR A 121 -11.15 -6.52 9.97
N PHE A 122 -11.75 -6.76 8.80
CA PHE A 122 -12.80 -7.77 8.68
C PHE A 122 -12.31 -9.20 8.91
N LEU A 123 -11.07 -9.51 8.51
CA LEU A 123 -10.50 -10.86 8.62
C LEU A 123 -9.95 -11.16 10.03
N THR A 124 -9.44 -10.15 10.75
CA THR A 124 -8.70 -10.36 11.99
C THR A 124 -9.21 -9.56 13.19
N GLY A 125 -10.11 -8.61 12.99
CA GLY A 125 -10.53 -7.65 14.02
C GLY A 125 -9.47 -6.59 14.37
N ARG A 126 -8.33 -6.56 13.68
CA ARG A 126 -7.25 -5.56 13.84
C ARG A 126 -7.05 -4.78 12.53
N PRO A 127 -6.64 -3.50 12.60
CA PRO A 127 -6.38 -2.70 13.80
C PRO A 127 -7.67 -2.33 14.57
N GLY A 128 -7.59 -2.22 15.89
CA GLY A 128 -8.71 -1.80 16.74
C GLY A 128 -9.02 -0.30 16.63
N GLY A 129 -8.04 0.50 16.19
CA GLY A 129 -8.20 1.92 15.89
C GLY A 129 -7.10 2.50 15.00
N LEU A 130 -7.30 3.74 14.54
CA LEU A 130 -6.33 4.44 13.66
C LEU A 130 -5.02 4.81 14.38
N SER A 131 -5.00 4.80 15.70
CA SER A 131 -3.80 5.06 16.51
C SER A 131 -2.94 3.82 16.74
N ASP A 132 -3.44 2.63 16.39
CA ASP A 132 -2.71 1.39 16.61
C ASP A 132 -1.47 1.35 15.72
N SER A 133 -0.37 0.85 16.28
CA SER A 133 0.88 0.70 15.53
C SER A 133 0.77 -0.47 14.57
N ASP A 134 1.19 -0.25 13.32
CA ASP A 134 1.34 -1.30 12.31
C ASP A 134 2.65 -1.14 11.54
N ILE A 135 3.01 -2.19 10.81
CA ILE A 135 4.15 -2.22 9.90
C ILE A 135 3.63 -1.98 8.48
N PHE A 136 4.02 -0.86 7.88
CA PHE A 136 3.46 -0.43 6.60
C PHE A 136 4.11 -1.14 5.41
N PHE A 137 5.43 -1.27 5.44
CA PHE A 137 6.25 -1.85 4.38
C PHE A 137 7.59 -2.28 4.97
N LEU A 138 8.19 -3.34 4.42
CA LEU A 138 9.54 -3.82 4.73
C LEU A 138 10.61 -3.30 3.75
N ILE A 139 10.21 -2.86 2.55
CA ILE A 139 11.09 -2.30 1.53
C ILE A 139 11.16 -0.76 1.62
N PRO A 140 12.35 -0.12 1.50
CA PRO A 140 13.69 -0.72 1.49
C PRO A 140 14.20 -1.10 2.90
N VAL A 141 13.52 -0.58 3.92
CA VAL A 141 13.69 -0.88 5.35
C VAL A 141 12.29 -0.98 5.95
N ALA A 142 12.14 -1.52 7.16
CA ALA A 142 10.80 -1.62 7.78
C ALA A 142 10.29 -0.27 8.31
N TRP A 143 9.08 0.09 7.93
CA TRP A 143 8.38 1.33 8.33
C TRP A 143 7.31 0.95 9.35
N VAL A 144 7.39 1.54 10.53
CA VAL A 144 6.45 1.29 11.63
C VAL A 144 5.86 2.60 12.11
N GLY A 145 4.56 2.63 12.36
CA GLY A 145 3.87 3.80 12.90
C GLY A 145 2.38 3.55 13.07
N PRO A 146 1.60 4.59 13.43
CA PRO A 146 0.16 4.46 13.60
C PRO A 146 -0.56 4.36 12.25
N VAL A 147 -1.60 3.53 12.17
CA VAL A 147 -2.40 3.27 10.95
C VAL A 147 -2.98 4.53 10.31
N ILE A 148 -3.19 5.60 11.07
CA ILE A 148 -3.61 6.90 10.54
C ILE A 148 -2.64 7.43 9.48
N THR A 149 -1.35 7.07 9.57
CA THR A 149 -0.30 7.57 8.68
C THR A 149 -0.50 7.11 7.24
N PRO A 150 -0.53 5.80 6.93
CA PRO A 150 -0.81 5.33 5.57
C PRO A 150 -2.20 5.76 5.09
N VAL A 151 -3.24 5.69 5.95
CA VAL A 151 -4.61 6.08 5.57
C VAL A 151 -4.70 7.56 5.17
N ALA A 152 -4.02 8.46 5.89
CA ALA A 152 -4.00 9.88 5.56
C ALA A 152 -3.25 10.15 4.26
N ILE A 153 -2.08 9.53 4.07
CA ILE A 153 -1.28 9.66 2.84
C ILE A 153 -2.09 9.15 1.64
N SER A 154 -2.68 7.96 1.75
CA SER A 154 -3.51 7.37 0.70
C SER A 154 -4.74 8.24 0.38
N SER A 155 -5.37 8.84 1.38
CA SER A 155 -6.48 9.78 1.15
C SER A 155 -6.04 11.01 0.33
N LEU A 156 -4.88 11.58 0.64
CA LEU A 156 -4.31 12.71 -0.12
C LEU A 156 -3.94 12.30 -1.55
N LEU A 157 -3.38 11.10 -1.72
CA LEU A 157 -3.03 10.55 -3.04
C LEU A 157 -4.27 10.32 -3.91
N ILE A 158 -5.40 9.88 -3.34
CA ILE A 158 -6.67 9.77 -4.07
C ILE A 158 -7.10 11.13 -4.60
N VAL A 159 -7.11 12.16 -3.74
CA VAL A 159 -7.50 13.52 -4.14
C VAL A 159 -6.59 14.04 -5.26
N LEU A 160 -5.28 13.86 -5.11
CA LEU A 160 -4.29 14.24 -6.11
C LEU A 160 -4.50 13.49 -7.43
N ALA A 161 -4.72 12.17 -7.39
CA ALA A 161 -4.94 11.35 -8.56
C ALA A 161 -6.20 11.80 -9.33
N PHE A 162 -7.31 12.03 -8.64
CA PHE A 162 -8.52 12.55 -9.26
C PHE A 162 -8.29 13.93 -9.87
N PHE A 163 -7.62 14.84 -9.15
CA PHE A 163 -7.29 16.17 -9.69
C PHE A 163 -6.48 16.08 -11.00
N LEU A 164 -5.45 15.25 -11.04
CA LEU A 164 -4.61 15.05 -12.23
C LEU A 164 -5.39 14.41 -13.39
N LEU A 165 -6.16 13.35 -13.13
CA LEU A 165 -6.95 12.65 -14.14
C LEU A 165 -8.11 13.50 -14.69
N LEU A 166 -8.66 14.40 -13.86
CA LEU A 166 -9.71 15.32 -14.30
C LEU A 166 -9.14 16.46 -15.16
N ARG A 167 -7.96 16.98 -14.83
CA ARG A 167 -7.34 18.12 -15.54
C ARG A 167 -6.60 17.75 -16.83
N MET A 168 -5.98 16.57 -16.91
CA MET A 168 -5.09 16.21 -18.03
C MET A 168 -5.77 15.50 -19.20
N ILE A 169 -7.07 15.25 -19.12
CA ILE A 169 -7.81 14.57 -20.18
C ILE A 169 -8.73 15.60 -20.84
N PRO A 170 -8.41 16.07 -22.05
CA PRO A 170 -9.26 17.00 -22.78
C PRO A 170 -10.68 16.44 -22.90
N GLY A 171 -11.68 17.31 -22.80
CA GLY A 171 -13.07 16.91 -23.03
C GLY A 171 -13.25 16.32 -24.43
N PRO A 172 -14.31 15.52 -24.68
CA PRO A 172 -14.63 15.09 -26.04
C PRO A 172 -14.90 16.34 -26.90
N GLY A 173 -13.89 16.79 -27.66
CA GLY A 173 -13.94 18.02 -28.47
C GLY A 173 -12.61 18.76 -28.67
N GLU A 174 -11.59 18.53 -27.82
CA GLU A 174 -10.33 19.31 -27.85
C GLU A 174 -9.16 18.56 -28.54
N GLY A 175 -9.47 17.64 -29.44
CA GLY A 175 -8.49 16.84 -30.19
C GLY A 175 -8.30 17.26 -31.65
N GLY A 176 -8.59 18.52 -31.98
CA GLY A 176 -8.34 19.08 -33.32
C GLY A 176 -7.49 20.33 -33.20
N LEU A 177 -6.40 20.36 -33.97
CA LEU A 177 -5.36 21.40 -34.07
C LEU A 177 -4.13 21.19 -33.17
N ALA A 178 -3.36 20.16 -33.50
CA ALA A 178 -1.89 20.23 -33.52
C ALA A 178 -1.40 19.46 -34.74
#